data_AF-G5HEP8-F1
#
_entry.id   AF-G5HEP8-F1
#
_cell.length_a   1.000
_cell.length_b   1.000
_cell.length_c   1.000
_cell.angle_alpha   90.00
_cell.angle_beta   90.00
_cell.angle_gamma   90.00
#
_symmetry.space_group_name_H-M   'P 1'
#
loop_
_entity.id
_entity.type
_entity.pdbx_description
1 polymer ?
#
loop_
_entity_poly.entity_id
_entity_poly.type
_entity_poly.pdbx_seq_one_letter_code
_entity_poly.pdbx_strand_id
1 'polypeptide(L)'
;MRLTQKDDQGNWSLRGVKWEQLHVGQTITQEVSEKLYGALWKLMEYEGTDQIEELNNFEKPRTAHCLAAFQEEQWKQRWISVMERLPQKEVRVLVTIMHHKWIADPRHRDQCTHPEWLETCEARYIDEKEWEYADQECEYEMTSAFSALGDLNHIFYPIDEVLAWMPLPEPFKGAE
;
A
#
# COMPACT_ATOMS: atom_id res chain seq x y z
N MET A 1 -3.86 40.97 20.73
CA MET A 1 -2.45 41.36 20.48
C MET A 1 -1.54 40.13 20.50
N ARG A 2 -0.73 39.94 19.45
CA ARG A 2 0.23 38.82 19.31
C ARG A 2 1.47 39.08 20.19
N LEU A 3 1.80 38.13 21.07
CA LEU A 3 2.94 38.25 21.99
C LEU A 3 4.28 37.91 21.32
N THR A 4 4.26 37.15 20.23
CA THR A 4 5.45 36.73 19.50
C THR A 4 5.70 37.59 18.27
N GLN A 5 6.97 37.73 17.91
CA GLN A 5 7.43 38.34 16.67
C GLN A 5 8.41 37.40 15.97
N LYS A 6 8.47 37.50 14.64
CA LYS A 6 9.40 36.76 13.79
C LYS A 6 10.36 37.77 13.18
N ASP A 7 11.67 37.49 13.22
CA ASP A 7 12.66 38.31 12.53
C ASP A 7 12.78 37.91 11.05
N ASP A 8 13.57 38.66 10.28
CA ASP A 8 13.79 38.41 8.84
C ASP A 8 14.56 37.11 8.57
N GLN A 9 15.22 36.55 9.59
CA GLN A 9 15.93 35.27 9.53
C GLN A 9 15.03 34.09 9.89
N GLY A 10 13.81 34.37 10.35
CA GLY A 10 12.79 33.41 10.69
C GLY A 10 12.80 32.90 12.12
N ASN A 11 13.62 33.49 13.00
CA ASN A 11 13.61 33.19 14.42
C ASN A 11 12.42 33.84 15.11
N TRP A 12 11.84 33.12 16.06
CA TRP A 12 10.72 33.59 16.86
C TRP A 12 11.21 34.08 18.22
N SER A 13 10.76 35.27 18.63
CA SER A 13 11.05 35.85 19.94
C SER A 13 9.80 36.47 20.57
N LEU A 14 9.83 36.63 21.90
CA LEU A 14 8.80 37.38 22.60
C LEU A 14 8.96 38.87 22.26
N ARG A 15 7.88 39.52 21.84
CA ARG A 15 7.88 40.93 21.45
C ARG A 15 8.42 41.78 22.62
N GLY A 16 9.50 42.50 22.35
CA GLY A 16 10.15 43.36 23.33
C GLY A 16 11.14 42.66 24.26
N VAL A 17 11.44 41.38 24.06
CA VAL A 17 12.58 40.70 24.70
C VAL A 17 13.55 40.28 23.59
N LYS A 18 14.78 40.78 23.64
CA LYS A 18 15.79 40.37 22.67
C LYS A 18 16.35 39.00 23.05
N TRP A 19 16.69 38.18 22.06
CA TRP A 19 17.15 36.82 22.28
C TRP A 19 18.42 36.76 23.15
N GLU A 20 19.28 37.77 23.02
CA GLU A 20 20.54 37.86 23.74
C GLU A 20 20.36 38.00 25.26
N GLN A 21 19.22 38.54 25.69
CA GLN A 21 18.89 38.71 27.12
C GLN A 21 18.53 37.38 27.81
N LEU A 22 18.28 36.33 27.04
CA LEU A 22 17.92 34.99 27.53
C LEU A 22 19.10 34.01 27.51
N HIS A 23 20.31 34.46 27.15
CA HIS A 23 21.49 33.61 27.15
C HIS A 23 21.93 33.22 28.56
N VAL A 24 22.54 32.04 28.67
CA VAL A 24 23.09 31.53 29.92
C VAL A 24 24.09 32.55 30.51
N GLY A 25 23.90 32.90 31.78
CA GLY A 25 24.74 33.88 32.49
C GLY A 25 24.25 35.33 32.42
N GLN A 26 23.21 35.64 31.63
CA GLN A 26 22.57 36.95 31.65
C GLN A 26 21.62 37.09 32.84
N THR A 27 21.61 38.27 33.46
CA THR A 27 20.67 38.58 34.56
C THR A 27 19.34 39.02 33.96
N ILE A 28 18.26 38.32 34.30
CA ILE A 28 16.90 38.69 33.89
C ILE A 28 16.53 40.00 34.58
N THR A 29 16.39 41.07 33.80
CA THR A 29 15.95 42.37 34.30
C THR A 29 14.46 42.32 34.66
N GLN A 30 14.00 43.25 35.52
CA GLN A 30 12.59 43.34 35.89
C GLN A 30 11.67 43.46 34.66
N GLU A 31 12.05 44.27 33.67
CA GLU A 31 11.29 44.43 32.43
C GLU A 31 11.14 43.11 31.64
N VAL A 32 12.23 42.32 31.55
CA VAL A 32 12.19 41.01 30.89
C VAL A 32 11.35 40.03 31.70
N SER A 33 11.45 40.06 33.03
CA SER A 33 10.65 39.22 33.93
C SER A 33 9.15 39.49 33.78
N GLU A 34 8.72 40.75 33.73
CA GLU A 34 7.32 41.13 33.53
C GLU A 34 6.77 40.66 32.18
N LYS A 35 7.57 40.78 31.12
CA LYS A 35 7.19 40.27 29.79
C LYS A 35 7.08 38.75 29.76
N LEU A 36 8.05 38.05 30.37
CA LEU A 36 8.02 36.59 30.51
C LEU A 36 6.80 36.13 31.30
N TYR A 37 6.51 36.81 32.41
CA TYR A 37 5.33 36.50 33.23
C TYR A 37 4.04 36.69 32.44
N GLY A 38 3.89 37.79 31.70
CA GLY A 38 2.72 38.02 30.84
C GLY A 38 2.58 36.97 29.72
N ALA A 39 3.70 36.45 29.20
CA ALA A 39 3.68 35.37 28.22
C ALA A 39 3.24 34.03 28.81
N LEU A 40 3.77 33.69 29.98
CA LEU A 40 3.38 32.49 30.73
C LEU A 40 1.91 32.56 31.16
N TRP A 41 1.43 33.73 31.58
CA TRP A 41 0.03 33.93 31.93
C TRP A 41 -0.90 33.64 30.75
N LYS A 42 -0.58 34.14 29.56
CA LYS A 42 -1.39 33.81 28.38
C LYS A 42 -1.30 32.35 27.98
N LEU A 43 -0.13 31.72 28.09
CA LEU A 43 0.01 30.28 27.83
C LEU A 43 -0.87 29.48 28.78
N MET A 44 -0.90 29.85 30.07
CA MET A 44 -1.80 29.27 31.06
C MET A 44 -3.28 29.45 30.68
N GLU A 45 -3.68 30.63 30.19
CA GLU A 45 -5.04 30.86 29.67
C GLU A 45 -5.36 29.97 28.46
N TYR A 46 -4.40 29.74 27.55
CA TYR A 46 -4.57 28.83 26.41
C TYR A 46 -4.65 27.36 26.83
N GLU A 47 -3.80 26.92 27.77
CA GLU A 47 -3.81 25.56 28.31
C GLU A 47 -5.09 25.26 29.08
N GLY A 48 -5.68 26.27 29.73
CA GLY A 48 -6.98 26.17 30.39
C GLY A 48 -8.20 26.25 29.45
N THR A 49 -7.99 26.36 28.13
CA THR A 49 -9.09 26.29 27.16
C THR A 49 -9.19 24.88 26.57
N ASP A 50 -10.38 24.28 26.65
CA ASP A 50 -10.69 22.93 26.14
C ASP A 50 -10.47 22.77 24.61
N GLN A 51 -10.13 23.86 23.92
CA GLN A 51 -9.89 23.91 22.47
C GLN A 51 -8.70 23.04 22.02
N ILE A 52 -7.71 22.81 22.89
CA ILE A 52 -6.57 21.93 22.58
C ILE A 52 -7.01 20.47 22.55
N GLU A 53 -7.88 20.06 23.47
CA GLU A 53 -8.47 18.71 23.46
C GLU A 53 -9.40 18.52 22.26
N GLU A 54 -10.17 19.55 21.89
CA GLU A 54 -11.06 19.52 20.73
C GLU A 54 -10.30 19.34 19.41
N LEU A 55 -9.21 20.08 19.17
CA LEU A 55 -8.37 19.92 17.98
C LEU A 55 -7.73 18.53 17.92
N ASN A 56 -7.23 18.04 19.05
CA ASN A 56 -6.58 16.74 19.16
C ASN A 56 -7.60 15.58 19.02
N ASN A 57 -8.84 15.76 19.46
CA ASN A 57 -9.94 14.82 19.26
C ASN A 57 -10.56 14.90 17.86
N PHE A 58 -10.36 15.99 17.11
CA PHE A 58 -10.88 16.14 15.75
C PHE A 58 -9.99 15.47 14.70
N GLU A 59 -8.66 15.49 14.89
CA GLU A 59 -7.70 14.88 13.96
C GLU A 59 -7.58 13.35 14.10
N LYS A 60 -7.71 12.82 15.32
CA LYS A 60 -7.67 11.37 15.62
C LYS A 60 -8.69 10.52 14.86
N PRO A 61 -10.00 10.84 14.83
CA PRO A 61 -10.99 10.00 14.17
C PRO A 61 -10.85 10.02 12.65
N ARG A 62 -10.42 11.14 12.04
CA ARG A 62 -10.18 11.21 10.60
C ARG A 62 -8.96 10.40 10.19
N THR A 63 -7.84 10.54 10.89
CA THR A 63 -6.62 9.77 10.59
C THR A 63 -6.83 8.27 10.82
N ALA A 64 -7.48 7.87 11.91
CA ALA A 64 -7.80 6.46 12.16
C ALA A 64 -8.73 5.87 11.08
N HIS A 65 -9.77 6.60 10.68
CA HIS A 65 -10.67 6.16 9.62
C HIS A 65 -9.96 6.07 8.26
N CYS A 66 -9.13 7.05 7.92
CA CYS A 66 -8.31 7.02 6.70
C CYS A 66 -7.32 5.84 6.70
N LEU A 67 -6.67 5.55 7.83
CA LEU A 67 -5.75 4.42 7.95
C LEU A 67 -6.47 3.07 7.86
N ALA A 68 -7.65 2.94 8.48
CA ALA A 68 -8.46 1.74 8.40
C ALA A 68 -8.97 1.50 6.97
N ALA A 69 -9.50 2.54 6.30
CA ALA A 69 -9.91 2.45 4.90
C ALA A 69 -8.73 2.11 3.98
N PHE A 70 -7.56 2.72 4.21
CA PHE A 70 -6.35 2.40 3.46
C PHE A 70 -5.92 0.94 3.67
N GLN A 71 -5.92 0.44 4.91
CA GLN A 71 -5.60 -0.96 5.21
C GLN A 71 -6.60 -1.93 4.57
N GLU A 72 -7.89 -1.59 4.57
CA GLU A 72 -8.92 -2.40 3.94
C GLU A 72 -8.71 -2.49 2.42
N GLU A 73 -8.40 -1.37 1.77
CA GLU A 73 -8.06 -1.34 0.34
C GLU A 73 -6.78 -2.13 0.03
N GLN A 74 -5.73 -1.99 0.85
CA GLN A 74 -4.52 -2.80 0.73
C GLN A 74 -4.81 -4.30 0.89
N TRP A 75 -5.72 -4.65 1.79
CA TRP A 75 -6.13 -6.04 1.99
C TRP A 75 -6.91 -6.61 0.80
N LYS A 76 -7.78 -5.79 0.18
CA LYS A 76 -8.52 -6.18 -1.04
C LYS A 76 -7.61 -6.37 -2.25
N GLN A 77 -6.51 -5.63 -2.32
CA GLN A 77 -5.58 -5.64 -3.45
C GLN A 77 -4.33 -6.52 -3.22
N ARG A 78 -4.35 -7.36 -2.18
CA ARG A 78 -3.25 -8.27 -1.89
C ARG A 78 -3.33 -9.53 -2.75
N TRP A 79 -2.18 -9.96 -3.26
CA TRP A 79 -1.99 -11.28 -3.86
C TRP A 79 -2.13 -12.40 -2.81
N ILE A 80 -2.97 -13.37 -3.13
CA ILE A 80 -3.27 -14.54 -2.30
C ILE A 80 -2.71 -15.76 -3.02
N SER A 81 -1.86 -16.53 -2.35
CA SER A 81 -1.37 -17.79 -2.93
C SER A 81 -2.52 -18.79 -3.07
N VAL A 82 -2.54 -19.56 -4.16
CA VAL A 82 -3.51 -20.65 -4.34
C VAL A 82 -3.40 -21.72 -3.24
N MET A 83 -2.24 -21.83 -2.60
CA MET A 83 -2.00 -22.74 -1.47
C MET A 83 -2.63 -22.21 -0.17
N GLU A 84 -2.82 -20.91 -0.04
CA GLU A 84 -3.45 -20.28 1.13
C GLU A 84 -4.97 -20.37 1.02
N ARG A 85 -5.53 -19.96 -0.13
CA ARG A 85 -6.97 -19.93 -0.37
C ARG A 85 -7.27 -19.87 -1.86
N LEU A 86 -8.34 -20.51 -2.30
CA LEU A 86 -8.86 -20.40 -3.67
C LEU A 86 -10.02 -19.37 -3.74
N PRO A 87 -10.21 -18.70 -4.89
CA PRO A 87 -11.35 -17.81 -5.10
C PRO A 87 -12.67 -18.59 -5.23
N GLN A 88 -13.78 -17.87 -5.29
CA GLN A 88 -15.07 -18.47 -5.61
C GLN A 88 -15.09 -18.98 -7.06
N LYS A 89 -15.86 -20.04 -7.31
CA LYS A 89 -16.01 -20.64 -8.65
C LYS A 89 -16.61 -19.64 -9.63
N GLU A 90 -16.13 -19.69 -10.87
CA GLU A 90 -16.55 -18.86 -12.01
C GLU A 90 -16.33 -17.34 -11.83
N VAL A 91 -15.65 -16.92 -10.76
CA VAL A 91 -15.30 -15.51 -10.56
C VAL A 91 -14.02 -15.18 -11.34
N ARG A 92 -14.08 -14.10 -12.12
CA ARG A 92 -12.91 -13.54 -12.79
C ARG A 92 -11.98 -12.88 -11.78
N VAL A 93 -10.72 -13.27 -11.82
CA VAL A 93 -9.65 -12.77 -10.95
C VAL A 93 -8.39 -12.55 -11.78
N LEU A 94 -7.49 -11.71 -11.27
CA LEU A 94 -6.16 -11.59 -11.84
C LEU A 94 -5.28 -12.69 -11.25
N VAL A 95 -4.53 -13.40 -12.07
CA VAL A 95 -3.67 -14.52 -11.64
C VAL A 95 -2.24 -14.34 -12.10
N THR A 96 -1.30 -14.94 -11.37
CA THR A 96 0.06 -15.19 -11.85
C THR A 96 0.18 -16.64 -12.27
N ILE A 97 0.45 -16.87 -13.56
CA ILE A 97 0.63 -18.19 -14.15
C ILE A 97 2.11 -18.43 -14.44
N MET A 98 2.59 -19.62 -14.10
CA MET A 98 3.90 -20.12 -14.46
C MET A 98 3.76 -21.14 -15.59
N HIS A 99 4.23 -20.74 -16.75
CA HIS A 99 4.35 -21.58 -17.93
C HIS A 99 5.60 -22.43 -17.74
N HIS A 100 5.43 -23.74 -17.54
CA HIS A 100 6.54 -24.64 -17.28
C HIS A 100 7.38 -24.87 -18.54
N LYS A 101 8.68 -25.07 -18.34
CA LYS A 101 9.59 -25.45 -19.43
C LYS A 101 9.16 -26.77 -20.07
N TRP A 102 9.06 -26.80 -21.38
CA TRP A 102 8.78 -28.03 -22.14
C TRP A 102 9.60 -28.11 -23.43
N ILE A 103 9.66 -29.31 -24.02
CA ILE A 103 10.38 -29.58 -25.26
C ILE A 103 9.39 -30.08 -26.30
N ALA A 104 9.24 -29.33 -27.39
CA ALA A 104 8.48 -29.74 -28.56
C ALA A 104 9.28 -30.74 -29.40
N ASP A 105 8.57 -31.72 -29.96
CA ASP A 105 9.13 -32.80 -30.78
C ASP A 105 10.38 -33.47 -30.18
N PRO A 106 10.25 -34.01 -28.95
CA PRO A 106 11.35 -34.69 -28.29
C PRO A 106 11.80 -35.86 -29.17
N ARG A 107 13.10 -35.89 -29.49
CA ARG A 107 13.80 -36.87 -30.38
C ARG A 107 13.86 -36.52 -31.86
N HIS A 108 13.39 -35.34 -32.29
CA HIS A 108 13.64 -34.82 -33.64
C HIS A 108 14.91 -33.95 -33.70
N ARG A 109 15.49 -33.82 -34.89
CA ARG A 109 16.66 -32.93 -35.14
C ARG A 109 16.32 -31.46 -34.83
N ASP A 110 15.06 -31.10 -35.04
CA ASP A 110 14.53 -29.74 -34.89
C ASP A 110 13.80 -29.56 -33.54
N GLN A 111 14.29 -30.20 -32.48
CA GLN A 111 13.71 -30.03 -31.13
C GLN A 111 13.71 -28.55 -30.73
N CYS A 112 12.56 -28.04 -30.32
CA CYS A 112 12.42 -26.69 -29.80
C CYS A 112 12.23 -26.75 -28.29
N THR A 113 13.05 -26.02 -27.55
CA THR A 113 12.90 -25.89 -26.09
C THR A 113 12.18 -24.59 -25.80
N HIS A 114 11.06 -24.69 -25.10
CA HIS A 114 10.29 -23.55 -24.61
C HIS A 114 10.69 -23.31 -23.15
N PRO A 115 11.28 -22.15 -22.82
CA PRO A 115 11.73 -21.86 -21.46
C PRO A 115 10.54 -21.64 -20.51
N GLU A 116 10.84 -21.71 -19.21
CA GLU A 116 9.89 -21.27 -18.20
C GLU A 116 9.71 -19.75 -18.22
N TRP A 117 8.47 -19.29 -18.05
CA TRP A 117 8.17 -17.86 -17.94
C TRP A 117 6.90 -17.61 -17.11
N LEU A 118 6.74 -16.39 -16.62
CA LEU A 118 5.61 -15.98 -15.79
C LEU A 118 4.73 -15.00 -16.54
N GLU A 119 3.42 -15.21 -16.46
CA GLU A 119 2.40 -14.32 -17.00
C GLU A 119 1.52 -13.79 -15.88
N THR A 120 0.98 -12.59 -16.07
CA THR A 120 -0.13 -12.08 -15.26
C THR A 120 -1.31 -11.78 -16.17
N CYS A 121 -2.39 -12.53 -16.01
CA CYS A 121 -3.55 -12.48 -16.89
C CYS A 121 -4.85 -12.69 -16.09
N GLU A 122 -5.98 -12.46 -16.76
CA GLU A 122 -7.29 -12.73 -16.19
C GLU A 122 -7.62 -14.21 -16.33
N ALA A 123 -8.04 -14.83 -15.22
CA ALA A 123 -8.48 -16.21 -15.20
C ALA A 123 -9.74 -16.38 -14.37
N ARG A 124 -10.44 -17.48 -14.61
CA ARG A 124 -11.56 -17.94 -13.79
C ARG A 124 -11.24 -19.29 -13.20
N TYR A 125 -11.55 -19.44 -11.91
CA TYR A 125 -11.42 -20.73 -11.23
C TYR A 125 -12.67 -21.56 -11.53
N ILE A 126 -12.50 -22.79 -12.01
CA ILE A 126 -13.61 -23.67 -12.38
C ILE A 126 -13.94 -24.60 -11.20
N ASP A 127 -13.14 -25.64 -11.02
CA ASP A 127 -13.26 -26.59 -9.91
C ASP A 127 -11.98 -27.42 -9.77
N GLU A 128 -11.85 -28.19 -8.70
CA GLU A 128 -10.81 -29.24 -8.55
C GLU A 128 -9.36 -28.82 -8.86
N LYS A 129 -9.04 -27.52 -8.69
CA LYS A 129 -7.74 -26.88 -8.97
C LYS A 129 -7.51 -26.53 -10.44
N GLU A 130 -8.51 -26.64 -11.29
CA GLU A 130 -8.52 -26.22 -12.68
C GLU A 130 -8.95 -24.75 -12.83
N TRP A 131 -8.29 -24.08 -13.76
CA TRP A 131 -8.45 -22.68 -14.09
C TRP A 131 -8.54 -22.53 -15.59
N GLU A 132 -9.30 -21.55 -16.05
CA GLU A 132 -9.34 -21.17 -17.45
C GLU A 132 -8.92 -19.72 -17.59
N TYR A 133 -8.02 -19.45 -18.53
CA TYR A 133 -7.52 -18.10 -18.82
C TYR A 133 -7.48 -17.86 -20.32
N ALA A 134 -7.54 -16.59 -20.71
CA ALA A 134 -7.36 -16.20 -22.10
C ALA A 134 -5.87 -16.00 -22.37
N ASP A 135 -5.31 -16.80 -23.27
CA ASP A 135 -3.93 -16.64 -23.73
C ASP A 135 -3.83 -15.39 -24.63
N GLN A 136 -2.88 -14.51 -24.34
CA GLN A 136 -2.66 -13.29 -25.12
C GLN A 136 -2.09 -13.58 -26.52
N GLU A 137 -1.45 -14.74 -26.72
CA GLU A 137 -0.90 -15.16 -28.01
C GLU A 137 -1.89 -15.96 -28.86
N CYS A 138 -2.97 -16.47 -28.25
CA CYS A 138 -3.97 -17.31 -28.91
C CYS A 138 -5.37 -16.67 -28.85
N GLU A 139 -5.70 -15.86 -29.86
CA GLU A 139 -6.98 -15.12 -29.95
C GLU A 139 -8.25 -16.00 -30.01
N TYR A 140 -8.12 -17.33 -30.11
CA TYR A 140 -9.23 -18.23 -30.43
C TYR A 140 -9.53 -19.31 -29.39
N GLU A 141 -8.68 -19.52 -28.39
CA GLU A 141 -8.84 -20.61 -27.41
C GLU A 141 -8.64 -20.12 -25.97
N MET A 142 -9.58 -20.49 -25.09
CA MET A 142 -9.32 -20.44 -23.66
C MET A 142 -8.40 -21.61 -23.30
N THR A 143 -7.36 -21.34 -22.53
CA THR A 143 -6.37 -22.32 -22.11
C THR A 143 -6.64 -22.75 -20.68
N SER A 144 -6.44 -24.04 -20.39
CA SER A 144 -6.57 -24.60 -19.04
C SER A 144 -5.24 -24.53 -18.29
N ALA A 145 -5.27 -23.97 -17.08
CA ALA A 145 -4.18 -24.01 -16.12
C ALA A 145 -4.58 -24.76 -14.86
N PHE A 146 -3.61 -25.22 -14.08
CA PHE A 146 -3.86 -25.95 -12.85
C PHE A 146 -3.16 -25.29 -11.67
N SER A 147 -3.64 -25.55 -10.46
CA SER A 147 -2.98 -25.08 -9.24
C SER A 147 -2.51 -26.25 -8.40
N ALA A 148 -1.41 -26.08 -7.68
CA ALA A 148 -0.84 -27.13 -6.82
C ALA A 148 -0.56 -28.44 -7.57
N LEU A 149 0.11 -28.33 -8.73
CA LEU A 149 0.57 -29.46 -9.55
C LEU A 149 1.58 -30.36 -8.78
N GLY A 150 2.26 -29.83 -7.77
CA GLY A 150 3.30 -30.56 -7.04
C GLY A 150 4.53 -30.83 -7.92
N ASP A 151 5.37 -31.81 -7.54
CA ASP A 151 6.60 -32.18 -8.28
C ASP A 151 6.32 -33.02 -9.53
N LEU A 152 5.34 -32.62 -10.34
CA LEU A 152 5.07 -33.25 -11.63
C LEU A 152 6.11 -32.76 -12.65
N ASN A 153 7.21 -33.50 -12.80
CA ASN A 153 8.23 -33.28 -13.83
C ASN A 153 7.70 -33.63 -15.23
N HIS A 154 6.82 -32.79 -15.77
CA HIS A 154 6.35 -32.91 -17.15
C HIS A 154 7.15 -31.97 -18.05
N ILE A 155 7.92 -32.55 -18.96
CA ILE A 155 8.76 -31.80 -19.93
C ILE A 155 8.32 -32.02 -21.38
N PHE A 156 7.28 -32.83 -21.61
CA PHE A 156 6.89 -33.31 -22.94
C PHE A 156 5.65 -32.62 -23.50
N TYR A 157 4.97 -31.81 -22.70
CA TYR A 157 3.79 -31.04 -23.09
C TYR A 157 3.75 -29.74 -22.26
N PRO A 158 3.16 -28.65 -22.79
CA PRO A 158 3.01 -27.40 -22.05
C PRO A 158 2.10 -27.61 -20.83
N ILE A 159 2.50 -27.04 -19.70
CA ILE A 159 1.72 -27.04 -18.46
C ILE A 159 1.78 -25.65 -17.85
N ASP A 160 0.61 -25.17 -17.46
CA ASP A 160 0.44 -23.86 -16.87
C ASP A 160 0.00 -24.01 -15.42
N GLU A 161 0.78 -23.41 -14.51
CA GLU A 161 0.53 -23.47 -13.07
C GLU A 161 0.14 -22.11 -12.51
N VAL A 162 -1.04 -22.02 -11.90
CA VAL A 162 -1.48 -20.82 -11.18
C VAL A 162 -0.83 -20.79 -9.79
N LEU A 163 -0.06 -19.73 -9.52
CA LEU A 163 0.68 -19.57 -8.25
C LEU A 163 -0.06 -18.70 -7.23
N ALA A 164 -0.66 -17.61 -7.71
CA ALA A 164 -1.35 -16.63 -6.88
C ALA A 164 -2.47 -15.94 -7.65
N TRP A 165 -3.43 -15.40 -6.93
CA TRP A 165 -4.55 -14.64 -7.48
C TRP A 165 -4.85 -13.40 -6.64
N MET A 166 -5.50 -12.43 -7.25
CA MET A 166 -6.08 -11.29 -6.55
C MET A 166 -7.43 -10.90 -7.18
N PRO A 167 -8.36 -10.30 -6.42
CA PRO A 167 -9.58 -9.75 -6.99
C PRO A 167 -9.27 -8.73 -8.10
N LEU A 168 -10.09 -8.70 -9.16
CA LEU A 168 -9.93 -7.71 -10.22
C LEU A 168 -9.99 -6.27 -9.65
N PRO A 169 -8.97 -5.42 -9.93
CA PRO A 169 -8.99 -4.03 -9.53
C PRO A 169 -10.19 -3.28 -10.12
N GLU A 170 -10.67 -2.25 -9.42
CA GLU A 170 -11.90 -1.52 -9.79
C GLU A 170 -11.97 -0.92 -11.20
N PRO A 171 -10.88 -0.55 -11.92
CA PRO A 171 -11.02 -0.14 -13.32
C PRO A 171 -11.42 -1.28 -14.28
N PHE A 172 -11.31 -2.55 -13.89
CA PHE A 172 -11.58 -3.72 -14.74
C PHE A 172 -12.92 -4.40 -14.46
N LYS A 173 -13.64 -3.98 -13.41
CA LYS A 173 -14.96 -4.53 -13.05
C LYS A 173 -16.11 -4.07 -13.96
N GLY A 174 -15.87 -3.12 -14.86
CA GLY A 174 -16.93 -2.38 -15.58
C GLY A 174 -16.91 -2.47 -17.11
N ALA A 175 -16.14 -3.39 -17.70
CA ALA A 175 -16.21 -3.65 -19.14
C ALA A 175 -17.17 -4.82 -19.41
N GLU A 176 -18.47 -4.56 -19.30
CA GLU A 176 -19.53 -5.39 -19.92
C GLU A 176 -19.87 -4.87 -21.32
#